data_AF-A0A7C4DJ83-F1
#
_entry.id   AF-A0A7C4DJ83-F1
#
_cell.length_a   1.000
_cell.length_b   1.000
_cell.length_c   1.000
_cell.angle_alpha   90.00
_cell.angle_beta   90.00
_cell.angle_gamma   90.00
#
_symmetry.space_group_name_H-M   'P 1'
#
loop_
_entity.id
_entity.type
_entity.pdbx_description
1 polymer ?
#
loop_
_entity_poly.entity_id
_entity_poly.type
_entity_poly.pdbx_seq_one_letter_code
_entity_poly.pdbx_strand_id
1 'polypeptide(L)'
;MPLKKPARKTKSPVARRPAAKARPSKKTQPTVKPKPARKPAGRRPAVVKDSDRIAALERELRNQSLHAALFHEIRALTEGNFNLNAFLGRLLDRVTRATNAGASSLLLLDEVTQTLEFAVVLGPGAKKLTGKRIPSNEGIAGYVVTTGRMYNSADATVDPLWSGRVDRETGLTTRNIVAVPLMMGGKPQGVIELLNKSGTATMLRVV
;
A
#
# COMPACT_ATOMS: atom_id res chain seq x y z
N MET A 1 -62.21 -12.74 11.54
CA MET A 1 -62.74 -14.05 11.10
C MET A 1 -63.30 -13.89 9.69
N PRO A 2 -63.20 -14.87 8.77
CA PRO A 2 -62.80 -16.28 8.90
C PRO A 2 -61.35 -16.50 8.39
N LEU A 3 -60.46 -17.40 8.86
CA LEU A 3 -60.45 -18.79 9.34
C LEU A 3 -60.91 -19.85 8.33
N LYS A 4 -59.93 -20.60 7.79
CA LYS A 4 -59.86 -22.07 7.50
C LYS A 4 -58.99 -22.30 6.25
N LYS A 5 -58.02 -23.22 6.14
CA LYS A 5 -57.51 -24.36 6.94
C LYS A 5 -56.15 -24.79 6.33
N PRO A 6 -55.22 -25.39 7.10
CA PRO A 6 -54.12 -26.19 6.56
C PRO A 6 -54.43 -27.71 6.66
N ALA A 7 -54.07 -28.47 5.63
CA ALA A 7 -53.90 -29.94 5.63
C ALA A 7 -53.20 -30.30 4.31
N ARG A 8 -52.25 -31.23 4.21
CA ARG A 8 -52.22 -32.56 4.82
C ARG A 8 -50.80 -33.13 4.72
N LYS A 9 -50.33 -33.73 5.81
CA LYS A 9 -49.18 -34.65 5.84
C LYS A 9 -49.51 -35.90 5.01
N THR A 10 -48.56 -36.40 4.22
CA THR A 10 -48.55 -37.80 3.78
C THR A 10 -47.23 -38.43 4.21
N LYS A 11 -47.36 -39.52 4.99
CA LYS A 11 -46.30 -40.43 5.41
C LYS A 11 -46.01 -41.45 4.29
N SER A 12 -44.82 -42.01 4.37
CA SER A 12 -44.11 -43.03 3.58
C SER A 12 -44.90 -44.26 3.08
N PRO A 13 -44.27 -45.05 2.19
CA PRO A 13 -43.78 -46.37 2.60
C PRO A 13 -42.35 -46.64 2.04
N VAL A 14 -41.36 -46.97 2.88
CA VAL A 14 -40.91 -48.34 3.23
C VAL A 14 -40.88 -49.30 2.02
N ALA A 15 -39.68 -49.54 1.49
CA ALA A 15 -39.39 -50.67 0.61
C ALA A 15 -37.99 -51.26 0.89
N ARG A 16 -38.02 -52.34 1.69
CA ARG A 16 -37.25 -53.61 1.62
C ARG A 16 -35.77 -53.62 1.19
N ARG A 17 -34.93 -54.05 2.15
CA ARG A 17 -33.62 -54.72 1.94
C ARG A 17 -33.78 -56.02 1.13
N PRO A 18 -32.74 -56.43 0.40
CA PRO A 18 -32.42 -57.83 0.24
C PRO A 18 -31.03 -58.20 0.77
N ALA A 19 -31.06 -59.29 1.54
CA ALA A 19 -30.11 -60.39 1.69
C ALA A 19 -28.59 -60.17 1.55
N ALA A 20 -27.91 -60.56 2.62
CA ALA A 20 -26.48 -60.85 2.70
C ALA A 20 -26.05 -61.89 1.64
N LYS A 21 -24.88 -61.66 1.03
CA LYS A 21 -24.13 -62.69 0.31
C LYS A 21 -22.81 -62.95 1.03
N ALA A 22 -22.52 -64.23 1.13
CA ALA A 22 -21.47 -64.86 1.92
C ALA A 22 -20.05 -64.46 1.52
N ARG A 23 -19.17 -64.42 2.53
CA ARG A 23 -17.71 -64.31 2.42
C ARG A 23 -17.11 -65.46 1.61
N PRO A 24 -16.14 -65.21 0.74
CA PRO A 24 -15.14 -66.21 0.37
C PRO A 24 -13.90 -66.11 1.26
N SER A 25 -13.41 -67.31 1.56
CA SER A 25 -12.26 -67.77 2.33
C SER A 25 -10.94 -67.00 2.17
N LYS A 26 -10.23 -66.88 3.31
CA LYS A 26 -8.85 -66.37 3.45
C LYS A 26 -7.90 -67.08 2.48
N LYS A 27 -7.25 -66.32 1.59
CA LYS A 27 -5.98 -66.71 0.96
C LYS A 27 -4.83 -66.14 1.81
N THR A 28 -4.00 -67.03 2.33
CA THR A 28 -2.75 -66.75 3.04
C THR A 28 -1.78 -66.00 2.12
N GLN A 29 -1.41 -64.77 2.50
CA GLN A 29 -0.32 -64.02 1.86
C GLN A 29 1.02 -64.48 2.45
N PRO A 30 2.08 -64.61 1.62
CA PRO A 30 3.43 -64.90 2.12
C PRO A 30 4.02 -63.68 2.85
N THR A 31 4.61 -63.94 4.00
CA THR A 31 5.30 -62.97 4.88
C THR A 31 6.50 -62.32 4.19
N VAL A 32 6.42 -61.01 3.92
CA VAL A 32 7.56 -60.19 3.49
C VAL A 32 8.28 -59.65 4.74
N LYS A 33 9.57 -59.99 4.89
CA LYS A 33 10.44 -59.47 5.96
C LYS A 33 10.57 -57.93 5.86
N PRO A 34 10.58 -57.17 6.96
CA PRO A 34 10.70 -55.71 6.90
C PRO A 34 12.12 -55.29 6.51
N LYS A 35 12.21 -54.34 5.57
CA LYS A 35 13.44 -53.73 5.06
C LYS A 35 13.99 -52.73 6.09
N PRO A 36 15.31 -52.62 6.32
CA PRO A 36 15.86 -51.74 7.35
C PRO A 36 15.64 -50.26 7.03
N ALA A 37 15.32 -49.48 8.07
CA ALA A 37 15.04 -48.04 8.00
C ALA A 37 16.26 -47.25 7.48
N ARG A 38 16.05 -46.42 6.44
CA ARG A 38 17.03 -45.42 6.00
C ARG A 38 17.11 -44.30 7.04
N LYS A 39 18.31 -44.03 7.57
CA LYS A 39 18.60 -42.83 8.36
C LYS A 39 18.25 -41.57 7.56
N PRO A 40 17.68 -40.50 8.16
CA PRO A 40 17.40 -39.26 7.44
C PRO A 40 18.71 -38.58 7.03
N ALA A 41 18.81 -38.24 5.76
CA ALA A 41 19.91 -37.45 5.21
C ALA A 41 19.93 -36.07 5.89
N GLY A 42 21.12 -35.60 6.27
CA GLY A 42 21.32 -34.31 6.91
C GLY A 42 20.71 -33.16 6.09
N ARG A 43 20.05 -32.23 6.77
CA ARG A 43 19.62 -30.96 6.18
C ARG A 43 20.85 -30.23 5.65
N ARG A 44 20.96 -30.10 4.32
CA ARG A 44 21.84 -29.09 3.71
C ARG A 44 21.33 -27.70 4.13
N PRO A 45 22.18 -26.78 4.61
CA PRO A 45 21.74 -25.42 4.88
C PRO A 45 21.28 -24.77 3.57
N ALA A 46 20.15 -24.06 3.63
CA ALA A 46 19.56 -23.37 2.49
C ALA A 46 20.56 -22.33 1.95
N VAL A 47 20.93 -22.47 0.67
CA VAL A 47 21.68 -21.44 -0.05
C VAL A 47 20.76 -20.24 -0.22
N VAL A 48 20.99 -19.17 0.54
CA VAL A 48 20.36 -17.86 0.32
C VAL A 48 20.73 -17.43 -1.09
N LYS A 49 19.73 -17.26 -1.97
CA LYS A 49 19.95 -16.90 -3.37
C LYS A 49 20.60 -15.52 -3.44
N ASP A 50 21.61 -15.34 -4.27
CA ASP A 50 22.35 -14.07 -4.38
C ASP A 50 21.45 -12.87 -4.71
N SER A 51 20.27 -13.10 -5.30
CA SER A 51 19.19 -12.12 -5.48
C SER A 51 18.75 -11.46 -4.17
N ASP A 52 18.66 -12.23 -3.07
CA ASP A 52 18.22 -11.73 -1.77
C ASP A 52 19.33 -10.90 -1.10
N ARG A 53 20.59 -11.28 -1.34
CA ARG A 53 21.77 -10.52 -0.88
C ARG A 53 21.91 -9.20 -1.62
N ILE A 54 21.72 -9.19 -2.95
CA ILE A 54 21.71 -7.97 -3.76
C ILE A 54 20.59 -7.04 -3.28
N ALA A 55 19.37 -7.55 -3.11
CA ALA A 55 18.26 -6.74 -2.61
C ALA A 55 18.52 -6.18 -1.19
N ALA A 56 19.14 -6.97 -0.30
CA ALA A 56 19.52 -6.52 1.04
C ALA A 56 20.63 -5.46 1.01
N LEU A 57 21.67 -5.64 0.19
CA LEU A 57 22.75 -4.67 -0.01
C LEU A 57 22.25 -3.38 -0.62
N GLU A 58 21.33 -3.45 -1.58
CA GLU A 58 20.69 -2.25 -2.13
C GLU A 58 19.84 -1.52 -1.07
N ARG A 59 19.15 -2.25 -0.18
CA ARG A 59 18.42 -1.61 0.94
C ARG A 59 19.38 -0.90 1.86
N GLU A 60 20.49 -1.54 2.20
CA GLU A 60 21.53 -0.95 3.04
C GLU A 60 22.14 0.30 2.38
N LEU A 61 22.50 0.23 1.09
CA LEU A 61 23.02 1.37 0.34
C LEU A 61 22.00 2.51 0.26
N ARG A 62 20.71 2.20 0.09
CA ARG A 62 19.62 3.20 0.13
C ARG A 62 19.54 3.88 1.49
N ASN A 63 19.65 3.13 2.59
CA ASN A 63 19.63 3.67 3.95
C ASN A 63 20.85 4.57 4.21
N GLN A 64 22.05 4.12 3.83
CA GLN A 64 23.28 4.91 3.97
C GLN A 64 23.21 6.20 3.15
N SER A 65 22.68 6.12 1.92
CA SER A 65 22.48 7.30 1.07
C SER A 65 21.50 8.31 1.67
N LEU A 66 20.49 7.84 2.40
CA LEU A 66 19.55 8.71 3.13
C LEU A 66 20.23 9.42 4.30
N HIS A 67 21.01 8.69 5.10
CA HIS A 67 21.77 9.26 6.21
C HIS A 67 22.74 10.35 5.72
N ALA A 68 23.51 10.08 4.67
CA ALA A 68 24.43 11.05 4.10
C ALA A 68 23.73 12.35 3.65
N ALA A 69 22.52 12.24 3.10
CA ALA A 69 21.74 13.40 2.67
C ALA A 69 21.24 14.25 3.84
N LEU A 70 20.76 13.60 4.91
CA LEU A 70 20.36 14.28 6.14
C LEU A 70 21.55 15.00 6.78
N PHE A 71 22.71 14.33 6.86
CA PHE A 71 23.93 14.94 7.38
C PHE A 71 24.40 16.15 6.57
N HIS A 72 24.37 16.05 5.23
CA HIS A 72 24.67 17.18 4.36
C HIS A 72 23.76 18.37 4.66
N GLU A 73 22.48 18.14 4.93
CA GLU A 73 21.55 19.24 5.22
C GLU A 73 21.80 19.89 6.58
N ILE A 74 22.05 19.08 7.62
CA ILE A 74 22.42 19.58 8.94
C ILE A 74 23.67 20.46 8.84
N ARG A 75 24.64 20.07 8.01
CA ARG A 75 25.83 20.87 7.75
C ARG A 75 25.50 22.19 7.05
N ALA A 76 24.63 22.17 6.04
CA ALA A 76 24.19 23.40 5.35
C ALA A 76 23.48 24.39 6.29
N LEU A 77 22.73 23.90 7.29
CA LEU A 77 22.14 24.73 8.35
C LEU A 77 23.22 25.41 9.19
N THR A 78 24.28 24.69 9.57
CA THR A 78 25.39 25.27 10.36
C THR A 78 26.25 26.25 9.57
N GLU A 79 26.29 26.12 8.25
CA GLU A 79 27.05 27.00 7.33
C GLU A 79 26.24 28.22 6.87
N GLY A 80 24.98 28.38 7.32
CA GLY A 80 24.13 29.53 6.99
C GLY A 80 23.62 29.56 5.55
N ASN A 81 23.82 28.49 4.76
CA ASN A 81 23.44 28.40 3.35
C ASN A 81 22.25 27.42 3.12
N PHE A 82 21.34 27.35 4.08
CA PHE A 82 20.20 26.44 4.01
C PHE A 82 19.12 26.95 3.06
N ASN A 83 18.75 26.10 2.09
CA ASN A 83 17.63 26.36 1.19
C ASN A 83 16.56 25.28 1.39
N LEU A 84 15.49 25.65 2.11
CA LEU A 84 14.40 24.75 2.46
C LEU A 84 13.77 24.08 1.22
N ASN A 85 13.49 24.84 0.16
CA ASN A 85 12.86 24.30 -1.04
C ASN A 85 13.76 23.28 -1.74
N ALA A 86 15.07 23.53 -1.79
CA ALA A 86 16.02 22.59 -2.36
C ALA A 86 16.10 21.30 -1.52
N PHE A 87 16.07 21.41 -0.20
CA PHE A 87 16.02 20.27 0.71
C PHE A 87 14.75 19.44 0.54
N LEU A 88 13.57 20.09 0.62
CA LEU A 88 12.28 19.45 0.44
C LEU A 88 12.18 18.79 -0.94
N GLY A 89 12.73 19.42 -1.97
CA GLY A 89 12.90 18.85 -3.31
C GLY A 89 13.65 17.53 -3.30
N ARG A 90 14.86 17.51 -2.71
CA ARG A 90 15.68 16.30 -2.60
C ARG A 90 15.03 15.22 -1.74
N LEU A 91 14.33 15.60 -0.68
CA LEU A 91 13.61 14.68 0.20
C LEU A 91 12.46 14.01 -0.55
N LEU A 92 11.58 14.82 -1.17
CA LEU A 92 10.43 14.34 -1.91
C LEU A 92 10.86 13.43 -3.08
N ASP A 93 11.93 13.78 -3.77
CA ASP A 93 12.51 13.00 -4.87
C ASP A 93 12.95 11.59 -4.42
N ARG A 94 13.55 11.49 -3.22
CA ARG A 94 13.88 10.20 -2.61
C ARG A 94 12.64 9.39 -2.24
N VAL A 95 11.63 10.02 -1.63
CA VAL A 95 10.37 9.35 -1.28
C VAL A 95 9.68 8.83 -2.54
N THR A 96 9.65 9.62 -3.60
CA THR A 96 9.05 9.28 -4.90
C THR A 96 9.70 8.02 -5.49
N ARG A 97 11.03 7.97 -5.54
CA ARG A 97 11.76 6.79 -6.01
C ARG A 97 11.56 5.58 -5.10
N ALA A 98 11.63 5.76 -3.79
CA ALA A 98 11.48 4.67 -2.83
C ALA A 98 10.10 4.01 -2.88
N THR A 99 9.07 4.79 -3.20
CA THR A 99 7.68 4.32 -3.31
C THR A 99 7.28 3.93 -4.74
N ASN A 100 8.17 4.12 -5.71
CA ASN A 100 7.92 3.91 -7.14
C ASN A 100 6.69 4.68 -7.66
N ALA A 101 6.51 5.91 -7.14
CA ALA A 101 5.44 6.82 -7.54
C ALA A 101 5.78 7.50 -8.88
N GLY A 102 4.77 7.71 -9.73
CA GLY A 102 4.93 8.37 -11.03
C GLY A 102 4.99 9.90 -10.94
N ALA A 103 4.39 10.47 -9.89
CA ALA A 103 4.47 11.89 -9.54
C ALA A 103 4.29 12.06 -8.03
N SER A 104 4.70 13.20 -7.51
CA SER A 104 4.53 13.55 -6.10
C SER A 104 4.46 15.06 -5.89
N SER A 105 3.85 15.46 -4.79
CA SER A 105 3.72 16.84 -4.37
C SER A 105 3.95 16.95 -2.87
N LEU A 106 4.48 18.10 -2.45
CA LEU A 106 4.50 18.54 -1.06
C LEU A 106 3.76 19.87 -1.02
N LEU A 107 2.66 19.88 -0.29
CA LEU A 107 1.84 21.06 -0.06
C LEU A 107 2.04 21.55 1.37
N LEU A 108 2.18 22.86 1.54
CA LEU A 108 2.29 23.51 2.85
C LEU A 108 1.00 24.26 3.16
N LEU A 109 0.51 24.13 4.39
CA LEU A 109 -0.65 24.84 4.88
C LEU A 109 -0.28 26.27 5.26
N ASP A 110 -0.97 27.23 4.66
CA ASP A 110 -1.05 28.59 5.17
C ASP A 110 -2.30 28.70 6.05
N GLU A 111 -2.09 28.73 7.36
CA GLU A 111 -3.17 28.81 8.36
C GLU A 111 -3.93 30.15 8.31
N VAL A 112 -3.29 31.23 7.84
CA VAL A 112 -3.90 32.56 7.77
C VAL A 112 -4.87 32.62 6.60
N THR A 113 -4.44 32.18 5.43
CA THR A 113 -5.27 32.20 4.21
C THR A 113 -6.14 30.96 4.03
N GLN A 114 -5.94 29.94 4.87
CA GLN A 114 -6.60 28.63 4.76
C GLN A 114 -6.39 27.99 3.38
N THR A 115 -5.16 28.07 2.87
CA THR A 115 -4.78 27.51 1.57
C THR A 115 -3.65 26.49 1.70
N LEU A 116 -3.56 25.59 0.74
CA LEU A 116 -2.44 24.67 0.55
C LEU A 116 -1.62 25.13 -0.66
N GLU A 117 -0.36 25.46 -0.43
CA GLU A 117 0.59 25.85 -1.48
C GLU A 117 1.44 24.65 -1.92
N PHE A 118 1.52 24.41 -3.23
CA PHE A 118 2.43 23.44 -3.82
C PHE A 118 3.89 23.90 -3.73
N ALA A 119 4.52 23.67 -2.57
CA ALA A 119 5.90 24.06 -2.31
C ALA A 119 6.91 23.27 -3.17
N VAL A 120 6.64 21.98 -3.40
CA VAL A 120 7.46 21.12 -4.26
C VAL A 120 6.54 20.20 -5.07
N VAL A 121 6.82 20.05 -6.36
CA VAL A 121 6.11 19.10 -7.23
C VAL A 121 7.11 18.40 -8.12
N LEU A 122 6.99 17.07 -8.23
CA LEU A 122 7.82 16.21 -9.07
C LEU A 122 6.92 15.40 -10.02
N GLY A 123 7.34 15.31 -11.27
CA GLY A 123 6.59 14.63 -12.33
C GLY A 123 5.87 15.59 -13.28
N PRO A 124 4.95 15.07 -14.12
CA PRO A 124 4.21 15.88 -15.07
C PRO A 124 3.42 16.98 -14.37
N GLY A 125 3.49 18.20 -14.88
CA GLY A 125 2.78 19.34 -14.30
C GLY A 125 3.55 20.15 -13.25
N ALA A 126 4.75 19.75 -12.85
CA ALA A 126 5.56 20.47 -11.85
C ALA A 126 5.68 21.98 -12.15
N LYS A 127 6.06 22.35 -13.38
CA LYS A 127 6.18 23.76 -13.81
C LYS A 127 4.88 24.56 -13.70
N LYS A 128 3.72 23.89 -13.78
CA LYS A 128 2.41 24.54 -13.72
C LYS A 128 1.90 24.66 -12.28
N LEU A 129 2.30 23.75 -11.39
CA LEU A 129 1.75 23.65 -10.05
C LEU A 129 2.62 24.30 -8.99
N THR A 130 3.96 24.30 -9.11
CA THR A 130 4.83 24.88 -8.09
C THR A 130 4.46 26.34 -7.81
N GLY A 131 4.20 26.66 -6.54
CA GLY A 131 3.75 27.98 -6.07
C GLY A 131 2.26 28.26 -6.24
N LYS A 132 1.48 27.37 -6.87
CA LYS A 132 0.01 27.49 -6.89
C LYS A 132 -0.60 27.13 -5.55
N ARG A 133 -1.82 27.61 -5.34
CA ARG A 133 -2.61 27.39 -4.12
C ARG A 133 -3.97 26.80 -4.42
N ILE A 134 -4.43 25.94 -3.53
CA ILE A 134 -5.81 25.42 -3.48
C ILE A 134 -6.39 25.68 -2.09
N PRO A 135 -7.73 25.76 -1.94
CA PRO A 135 -8.36 25.80 -0.62
C PRO A 135 -7.93 24.60 0.24
N SER A 136 -7.68 24.82 1.53
CA SER A 136 -7.26 23.77 2.47
C SER A 136 -8.34 22.73 2.77
N ASN A 137 -9.56 22.91 2.27
CA ASN A 137 -10.66 21.95 2.35
C ASN A 137 -10.98 21.29 1.00
N GLU A 138 -10.17 21.54 -0.03
CA GLU A 138 -10.40 20.96 -1.36
C GLU A 138 -9.70 19.61 -1.53
N GLY A 139 -10.47 18.63 -1.99
CA GLY A 139 -9.93 17.37 -2.48
C GLY A 139 -9.34 16.48 -1.38
N ILE A 140 -8.55 15.49 -1.80
CA ILE A 140 -7.87 14.55 -0.91
C ILE A 140 -6.85 15.27 -0.02
N ALA A 141 -6.06 16.20 -0.57
CA ALA A 141 -5.14 17.02 0.22
C ALA A 141 -5.88 17.80 1.33
N GLY A 142 -7.02 18.40 0.99
CA GLY A 142 -7.82 19.13 1.96
C GLY A 142 -8.38 18.25 3.07
N TYR A 143 -8.88 17.06 2.72
CA TYR A 143 -9.31 16.07 3.72
C TYR A 143 -8.16 15.66 4.66
N VAL A 144 -6.97 15.40 4.12
CA VAL A 144 -5.82 14.96 4.93
C VAL A 144 -5.35 16.07 5.87
N VAL A 145 -5.26 17.32 5.40
CA VAL A 145 -4.80 18.43 6.26
C VAL A 145 -5.84 18.80 7.32
N THR A 146 -7.13 18.72 7.01
CA THR A 146 -8.20 19.08 7.96
C THR A 146 -8.42 18.01 9.03
N THR A 147 -8.24 16.73 8.68
CA THR A 147 -8.43 15.62 9.62
C THR A 147 -7.16 15.19 10.33
N GLY A 148 -5.98 15.52 9.77
CA GLY A 148 -4.69 14.98 10.21
C GLY A 148 -4.57 13.46 10.01
N ARG A 149 -5.43 12.85 9.18
CA ARG A 149 -5.41 11.42 8.90
C ARG A 149 -4.92 11.19 7.49
N MET A 150 -4.02 10.23 7.33
CA MET A 150 -3.61 9.79 6.00
C MET A 150 -4.79 9.20 5.21
N TYR A 151 -4.72 9.31 3.89
CA TYR A 151 -5.72 8.78 2.98
C TYR A 151 -5.08 8.03 1.82
N ASN A 152 -5.69 6.93 1.39
CA ASN A 152 -5.23 6.08 0.30
C ASN A 152 -6.41 5.80 -0.63
N SER A 153 -6.36 6.36 -1.83
CA SER A 153 -7.33 6.11 -2.88
C SER A 153 -6.73 5.18 -3.93
N ALA A 154 -7.35 4.01 -4.09
CA ALA A 154 -6.94 3.02 -5.09
C ALA A 154 -7.41 3.39 -6.51
N ASP A 155 -8.48 4.18 -6.62
CA ASP A 155 -8.98 4.75 -7.88
C ASP A 155 -9.48 6.16 -7.61
N ALA A 156 -8.67 7.16 -7.98
CA ALA A 156 -9.00 8.56 -7.73
C ALA A 156 -10.22 9.01 -8.54
N THR A 157 -10.49 8.41 -9.71
CA THR A 157 -11.53 8.90 -10.62
C THR A 157 -12.95 8.69 -10.10
N VAL A 158 -13.13 7.73 -9.18
CA VAL A 158 -14.40 7.41 -8.53
C VAL A 158 -14.40 7.74 -7.03
N ASP A 159 -13.31 8.31 -6.52
CA ASP A 159 -13.18 8.64 -5.11
C ASP A 159 -14.00 9.90 -4.77
N PRO A 160 -14.87 9.86 -3.75
CA PRO A 160 -15.71 11.01 -3.40
C PRO A 160 -14.92 12.22 -2.92
N LEU A 161 -13.68 12.06 -2.47
CA LEU A 161 -12.80 13.15 -2.06
C LEU A 161 -11.98 13.71 -3.22
N TRP A 162 -12.12 13.19 -4.45
CA TRP A 162 -11.34 13.65 -5.59
C TRP A 162 -11.92 14.92 -6.23
N SER A 163 -11.11 15.97 -6.41
CA SER A 163 -11.54 17.21 -7.07
C SER A 163 -11.25 17.26 -8.59
N GLY A 164 -10.26 16.47 -9.04
CA GLY A 164 -9.79 16.45 -10.43
C GLY A 164 -9.25 17.78 -10.97
N ARG A 165 -9.14 18.83 -10.14
CA ARG A 165 -8.71 20.17 -10.57
C ARG A 165 -7.30 20.15 -11.14
N VAL A 166 -6.39 19.53 -10.39
CA VAL A 166 -4.98 19.43 -10.73
C VAL A 166 -4.77 18.67 -12.04
N ASP A 167 -5.48 17.55 -12.23
CA ASP A 167 -5.48 16.78 -13.47
C ASP A 167 -5.91 17.63 -14.67
N ARG A 168 -7.00 18.41 -14.54
CA ARG A 168 -7.47 19.31 -15.60
C ARG A 168 -6.46 20.41 -15.96
N GLU A 169 -5.75 20.96 -14.99
CA GLU A 169 -4.75 22.02 -15.23
C GLU A 169 -3.45 21.48 -15.84
N THR A 170 -3.03 20.29 -15.41
CA THR A 170 -1.74 19.72 -15.77
C THR A 170 -1.79 18.84 -17.00
N GLY A 171 -2.94 18.19 -17.26
CA GLY A 171 -3.09 17.11 -18.23
C GLY A 171 -2.61 15.75 -17.69
N LEU A 172 -2.26 15.67 -16.40
CA LEU A 172 -1.98 14.40 -15.73
C LEU A 172 -3.30 13.66 -15.50
N THR A 173 -3.29 12.33 -15.63
CA THR A 173 -4.37 11.47 -15.14
C THR A 173 -3.91 10.75 -13.89
N THR A 174 -4.54 11.06 -12.76
CA THR A 174 -4.30 10.43 -11.47
C THR A 174 -5.15 9.16 -11.36
N ARG A 175 -4.49 8.01 -11.36
CA ARG A 175 -5.11 6.67 -11.22
C ARG A 175 -5.26 6.30 -9.76
N ASN A 176 -4.21 6.50 -8.96
CA ASN A 176 -4.21 6.25 -7.52
C ASN A 176 -3.36 7.29 -6.80
N ILE A 177 -3.67 7.51 -5.52
CA ILE A 177 -3.05 8.53 -4.69
C ILE A 177 -2.98 8.07 -3.23
N VAL A 178 -1.81 8.28 -2.62
CA VAL A 178 -1.67 8.31 -1.16
C VAL A 178 -1.30 9.71 -0.74
N ALA A 179 -2.03 10.22 0.24
CA ALA A 179 -1.78 11.51 0.86
C ALA A 179 -1.52 11.32 2.35
N VAL A 180 -0.42 11.87 2.84
CA VAL A 180 0.01 11.78 4.24
C VAL A 180 0.19 13.17 4.84
N PRO A 181 -0.28 13.42 6.07
CA PRO A 181 -0.15 14.73 6.69
C PRO A 181 1.29 14.95 7.18
N LEU A 182 1.77 16.19 7.04
CA LEU A 182 2.98 16.66 7.70
C LEU A 182 2.62 17.16 9.09
N MET A 183 3.00 16.42 10.13
CA MET A 183 2.60 16.73 11.51
C MET A 183 3.71 17.46 12.26
N MET A 184 3.37 18.56 12.93
CA MET A 184 4.24 19.28 13.86
C MET A 184 3.45 19.65 15.11
N GLY A 185 3.96 19.28 16.29
CA GLY A 185 3.26 19.54 17.56
C GLY A 185 1.83 18.96 17.62
N GLY A 186 1.58 17.84 16.94
CA GLY A 186 0.25 17.22 16.87
C GLY A 186 -0.73 17.90 15.90
N LYS A 187 -0.30 18.92 15.15
CA LYS A 187 -1.11 19.61 14.15
C LYS A 187 -0.60 19.37 12.73
N PRO A 188 -1.49 19.20 11.74
CA PRO A 188 -1.10 19.18 10.34
C PRO A 188 -0.55 20.55 9.91
N GLN A 189 0.53 20.55 9.13
CA GLN A 189 1.20 21.73 8.57
C GLN A 189 1.30 21.67 7.04
N GLY A 190 0.77 20.60 6.45
CA GLY A 190 0.90 20.31 5.04
C GLY A 190 0.58 18.86 4.73
N VAL A 191 0.78 18.49 3.47
CA VAL A 191 0.47 17.16 2.94
C VAL A 191 1.57 16.76 1.96
N ILE A 192 1.98 15.50 2.00
CA ILE A 192 2.73 14.88 0.90
C ILE A 192 1.76 13.99 0.14
N GLU A 193 1.69 14.15 -1.18
CA GLU A 193 0.95 13.25 -2.06
C GLU A 193 1.91 12.46 -2.94
N LEU A 194 1.61 11.17 -3.09
CA LEU A 194 2.28 10.25 -3.99
C LEU A 194 1.22 9.76 -4.97
N LEU A 195 1.48 9.91 -6.27
CA LEU A 195 0.54 9.62 -7.33
C LEU A 195 1.05 8.48 -8.19
N ASN A 196 0.12 7.72 -8.75
CA ASN A 196 0.38 6.81 -9.88
C ASN A 196 1.52 5.83 -9.61
N LYS A 197 1.43 5.06 -8.52
CA LYS A 197 2.43 4.01 -8.24
C LYS A 197 2.52 3.05 -9.41
N SER A 198 3.76 2.73 -9.77
CA SER A 198 4.06 1.76 -10.82
C SER A 198 4.08 0.33 -10.24
N GLY A 199 3.25 -0.56 -10.80
CA GLY A 199 3.09 -1.95 -10.38
C GLY A 199 1.71 -2.29 -9.79
N THR A 200 1.41 -3.58 -9.60
CA THR A 200 0.11 -4.10 -9.11
C THR A 200 -0.06 -4.03 -7.59
N ALA A 201 0.99 -3.67 -6.84
CA ALA A 201 0.93 -3.59 -5.39
C ALA A 201 0.29 -2.27 -4.94
N THR A 202 -0.81 -2.37 -4.19
CA THR A 202 -1.45 -1.27 -3.43
C THR A 202 -0.41 -0.31 -2.86
N MET A 203 -0.62 1.01 -3.00
CA MET A 203 0.23 1.98 -2.30
C MET A 203 0.11 1.71 -0.79
N LEU A 204 1.27 1.56 -0.13
CA LEU A 204 1.47 1.26 1.29
C LEU A 204 0.28 0.59 2.04
N ARG A 205 0.44 -0.69 2.43
CA ARG A 205 -0.22 -1.16 3.66
C ARG A 205 0.51 -0.50 4.83
N VAL A 206 -0.06 0.58 5.35
CA VAL A 206 0.36 1.10 6.65
C VAL A 206 -0.20 0.14 7.70
N VAL A 207 0.73 -0.42 8.49
CA VAL A 207 0.47 -1.38 9.57
C VAL A 207 -0.01 -0.64 10.80
#